data_AF-A0A849DR30-F1
#
_entry.id   AF-A0A849DR30-F1
#
_cell.length_a   1.000
_cell.length_b   1.000
_cell.length_c   1.000
_cell.angle_alpha   90.00
_cell.angle_beta   90.00
_cell.angle_gamma   90.00
#
_symmetry.space_group_name_H-M   'P 1'
#
loop_
_entity.id
_entity.type
_entity.pdbx_description
1 polymer ?
#
loop_
_entity_poly.entity_id
_entity_poly.type
_entity_poly.pdbx_seq_one_letter_code
_entity_poly.pdbx_strand_id
1 'polypeptide(L)'
;MKANTARGLVNQILYDIDRVDDPRDRSMAARCADSIINRRHFSHPVEWYAEALSLTLGAGRLSPQTSQMSRRYSEAELLGFLTLLAECLDEARPWPRPAFVKRDIAEWAAFGEARAIAKIVRPMHQINGILNAAFDFVPLGEERLPVMILELRSGEVVALMGSIEPKSMTFLLMRRDPGDPVALITRFCEYTRFSAREVIPLT
;
A
#
# COMPACT_ATOMS: atom_id res chain seq x y z
N MET A 1 -0.40 11.06 21.22
CA MET A 1 -1.66 10.65 20.55
C MET A 1 -2.81 10.54 21.56
N LYS A 2 -4.08 10.83 21.19
CA LYS A 2 -5.25 10.61 22.07
C LYS A 2 -5.60 9.12 22.14
N ALA A 3 -6.07 8.62 23.28
CA ALA A 3 -6.42 7.20 23.48
C ALA A 3 -7.43 6.65 22.45
N ASN A 4 -8.44 7.45 22.07
CA ASN A 4 -9.40 7.06 21.04
C ASN A 4 -8.77 6.88 19.66
N THR A 5 -7.75 7.68 19.31
CA THR A 5 -7.01 7.56 18.06
C THR A 5 -6.14 6.31 18.07
N ALA A 6 -5.39 6.06 19.16
CA ALA A 6 -4.57 4.86 19.31
C ALA A 6 -5.42 3.59 19.18
N ARG A 7 -6.58 3.56 19.85
CA ARG A 7 -7.55 2.47 19.73
C ARG A 7 -8.02 2.26 18.29
N GLY A 8 -8.31 3.34 17.54
CA GLY A 8 -8.71 3.23 16.14
C GLY A 8 -7.65 2.58 15.26
N LEU A 9 -6.37 2.93 15.45
CA LEU A 9 -5.25 2.36 14.71
C LEU A 9 -5.01 0.89 15.08
N VAL A 10 -5.08 0.54 16.36
CA VAL A 10 -4.99 -0.87 16.81
C VAL A 10 -6.15 -1.69 16.27
N ASN A 11 -7.37 -1.16 16.26
CA ASN A 11 -8.52 -1.84 15.66
C ASN A 11 -8.32 -2.13 14.17
N GLN A 12 -7.70 -1.20 13.43
CA GLN A 12 -7.36 -1.40 12.02
C GLN A 12 -6.35 -2.55 11.83
N ILE A 13 -5.32 -2.61 12.69
CA ILE A 13 -4.35 -3.72 12.71
C ILE A 13 -5.06 -5.05 12.98
N LEU A 14 -5.90 -5.09 14.02
CA LEU A 14 -6.55 -6.33 14.44
C LEU A 14 -7.62 -6.81 13.46
N TYR A 15 -8.21 -5.91 12.67
CA TYR A 15 -9.12 -6.30 11.60
C TYR A 15 -8.40 -7.08 10.48
N ASP A 16 -7.13 -6.80 10.23
CA ASP A 16 -6.33 -7.49 9.21
C ASP A 16 -5.97 -8.93 9.64
N ILE A 17 -5.81 -9.17 10.94
CA ILE A 17 -5.39 -10.48 11.46
C ILE A 17 -6.53 -11.47 11.73
N ASP A 18 -7.79 -11.04 11.74
CA ASP A 18 -8.93 -11.92 12.07
C ASP A 18 -9.09 -13.08 11.03
N ARG A 19 -8.41 -12.95 9.88
CA ARG A 19 -8.37 -13.94 8.78
C ARG A 19 -7.18 -14.89 8.82
N VAL A 20 -6.32 -14.78 9.84
CA VAL A 20 -5.07 -15.56 9.96
C VAL A 20 -5.33 -16.83 10.74
N ASP A 21 -4.45 -17.84 10.62
CA ASP A 21 -4.59 -19.08 11.37
C ASP A 21 -3.96 -19.03 12.77
N ASP A 22 -2.71 -18.56 12.88
CA ASP A 22 -2.02 -18.38 14.16
C ASP A 22 -1.48 -16.94 14.32
N PRO A 23 -2.02 -16.13 15.25
CA PRO A 23 -1.56 -14.77 15.50
C PRO A 23 -0.20 -14.73 16.24
N ARG A 24 0.32 -15.87 16.70
CA ARG A 24 1.63 -15.96 17.35
C ARG A 24 2.76 -16.21 16.34
N ASP A 25 2.43 -16.41 15.06
CA ASP A 25 3.42 -16.53 14.01
C ASP A 25 4.12 -15.18 13.77
N ARG A 26 5.41 -15.10 14.13
CA ARG A 26 6.26 -13.92 13.87
C ARG A 26 6.29 -13.55 12.39
N SER A 27 6.17 -14.52 11.48
CA SER A 27 6.11 -14.23 10.03
C SER A 27 4.88 -13.40 9.68
N MET A 28 3.78 -13.55 10.43
CA MET A 28 2.59 -12.71 10.26
C MET A 28 2.82 -11.30 10.77
N ALA A 29 3.41 -11.15 11.95
CA ALA A 29 3.79 -9.84 12.48
C ALA A 29 4.72 -9.09 11.52
N ALA A 30 5.71 -9.77 10.95
CA ALA A 30 6.62 -9.21 9.95
C ALA A 30 5.89 -8.77 8.66
N ARG A 31 4.94 -9.57 8.15
CA ARG A 31 4.11 -9.19 7.00
C ARG A 31 3.23 -7.98 7.29
N CYS A 32 2.65 -7.92 8.49
CA CYS A 32 1.83 -6.77 8.91
C CYS A 32 2.69 -5.51 9.05
N ALA A 33 3.87 -5.61 9.66
CA ALA A 33 4.85 -4.52 9.73
C ALA A 33 5.22 -3.99 8.34
N ASP A 34 5.54 -4.89 7.39
CA ASP A 34 5.81 -4.52 6.00
C ASP A 34 4.61 -3.80 5.35
N SER A 35 3.38 -4.26 5.60
CA SER A 35 2.18 -3.60 5.09
C SER A 35 1.94 -2.22 5.70
N ILE A 36 2.24 -2.02 7.00
CA ILE A 36 2.17 -0.71 7.67
C ILE A 36 3.21 0.25 7.08
N ILE A 37 4.47 -0.18 7.00
CA ILE A 37 5.59 0.62 6.46
C ILE A 37 5.29 1.05 5.02
N ASN A 38 4.78 0.14 4.21
CA ASN A 38 4.44 0.41 2.81
C ASN A 38 3.03 0.99 2.60
N ARG A 39 2.28 1.30 3.66
CA ARG A 39 0.94 1.90 3.60
C ARG A 39 -0.06 1.15 2.71
N ARG A 40 0.04 -0.18 2.66
CA ARG A 40 -0.78 -1.00 1.74
C ARG A 40 -2.26 -1.04 2.10
N HIS A 41 -2.59 -1.13 3.38
CA HIS A 41 -3.97 -1.07 3.87
C HIS A 41 -4.10 -0.06 5.03
N PHE A 42 -3.04 0.71 5.24
CA PHE A 42 -2.83 1.59 6.38
C PHE A 42 -2.67 3.01 5.86
N SER A 43 -3.60 3.88 6.24
CA SER A 43 -3.71 5.26 5.73
C SER A 43 -2.78 6.23 6.45
N HIS A 44 -2.23 5.85 7.59
CA HIS A 44 -1.41 6.72 8.43
C HIS A 44 0.09 6.41 8.30
N PRO A 45 0.97 7.36 8.68
CA PRO A 45 2.40 7.09 8.80
C PRO A 45 2.70 5.96 9.80
N VAL A 46 3.79 5.22 9.58
CA VAL A 46 4.20 4.10 10.44
C VAL A 46 4.45 4.55 11.90
N GLU A 47 4.92 5.78 12.07
CA GLU A 47 5.14 6.43 13.37
C GLU A 47 3.87 6.40 14.24
N TRP A 48 2.70 6.62 13.62
CA TRP A 48 1.42 6.67 14.34
C TRP A 48 1.03 5.28 14.83
N TYR A 49 1.26 4.25 14.02
CA TYR A 49 1.01 2.86 14.43
C TYR A 49 1.99 2.42 15.52
N ALA A 50 3.27 2.78 15.41
CA ALA A 50 4.26 2.51 16.45
C ALA A 50 3.91 3.20 17.78
N GLU A 51 3.48 4.47 17.74
CA GLU A 51 3.02 5.19 18.94
C GLU A 51 1.75 4.54 19.53
N ALA A 52 0.78 4.17 18.69
CA ALA A 52 -0.44 3.49 19.14
C ALA A 52 -0.14 2.14 19.81
N LEU A 53 0.74 1.33 19.21
CA LEU A 53 1.19 0.06 19.77
C LEU A 53 1.87 0.27 21.12
N SER A 54 2.79 1.23 21.22
CA SER A 54 3.48 1.55 22.46
C SER A 54 2.50 1.95 23.58
N LEU A 55 1.51 2.80 23.27
CA LEU A 55 0.47 3.20 24.24
C LEU A 55 -0.40 2.02 24.69
N THR A 56 -0.82 1.16 23.75
CA THR A 56 -1.67 0.01 24.05
C THR A 56 -0.92 -1.06 24.85
N LEU A 57 0.31 -1.39 24.46
CA LEU A 57 1.14 -2.36 25.16
C LEU A 57 1.55 -1.86 26.54
N GLY A 58 1.86 -0.57 26.68
CA GLY A 58 2.15 0.05 27.98
C GLY A 58 0.98 0.02 28.95
N ALA A 59 -0.26 0.02 28.47
CA ALA A 59 -1.45 -0.17 29.30
C ALA A 59 -1.65 -1.63 29.75
N GLY A 60 -0.98 -2.59 29.08
CA GLY A 60 -1.05 -4.03 29.38
C GLY A 60 -2.41 -4.68 29.11
N ARG A 61 -3.34 -3.97 28.46
CA ARG A 61 -4.70 -4.43 28.16
C ARG A 61 -5.29 -3.71 26.96
N LEU A 62 -6.17 -4.38 26.24
CA LEU A 62 -6.96 -3.82 25.17
C LEU A 62 -8.16 -3.04 25.73
N SER A 63 -8.72 -2.15 24.92
CA SER A 63 -10.03 -1.58 25.26
C SER A 63 -11.09 -2.68 25.20
N PRO A 64 -12.15 -2.64 26.04
CA PRO A 64 -13.21 -3.65 26.00
C PRO A 64 -13.82 -3.81 24.60
N GLN A 65 -13.99 -2.71 23.87
CA GLN A 65 -14.49 -2.74 22.49
C GLN A 65 -13.51 -3.42 21.53
N THR A 66 -12.20 -3.16 21.67
CA THR A 66 -11.16 -3.78 20.86
C THR A 66 -11.06 -5.28 21.13
N SER A 67 -11.10 -5.70 22.40
CA SER A 67 -11.05 -7.13 22.76
C SER A 67 -12.26 -7.90 22.22
N GLN A 68 -13.42 -7.26 22.06
CA GLN A 68 -14.62 -7.89 21.52
C GLN A 68 -14.63 -7.98 19.99
N MET A 69 -13.66 -7.37 19.29
CA MET A 69 -13.63 -7.38 17.82
C MET A 69 -13.27 -8.74 17.25
N SER A 70 -12.41 -9.51 17.92
CA SER A 70 -12.13 -10.89 17.51
C SER A 70 -12.85 -11.86 18.43
N ARG A 71 -13.69 -12.72 17.86
CA ARG A 71 -14.26 -13.87 18.57
C ARG A 71 -13.32 -15.08 18.56
N ARG A 72 -12.26 -15.02 17.75
CA ARG A 72 -11.36 -16.13 17.48
C ARG A 72 -10.20 -16.19 18.48
N TYR A 73 -9.73 -15.04 18.95
CA TYR A 73 -8.54 -14.93 19.78
C TYR A 73 -8.85 -14.30 21.13
N SER A 74 -8.17 -14.81 22.17
CA SER A 74 -8.16 -14.21 23.49
C SER A 74 -7.39 -12.87 23.50
N GLU A 75 -7.67 -12.02 24.48
CA GLU A 75 -6.94 -10.76 24.66
C GLU A 75 -5.43 -10.98 24.79
N ALA A 76 -5.00 -12.05 25.46
CA ALA A 76 -3.60 -12.39 25.61
C ALA A 76 -2.93 -12.73 24.27
N GLU A 77 -3.62 -13.46 23.38
CA GLU A 77 -3.10 -13.77 22.04
C GLU A 77 -3.00 -12.52 21.17
N LEU A 78 -4.00 -11.63 21.25
CA LEU A 78 -3.98 -10.35 20.54
C LEU A 78 -2.84 -9.45 21.03
N LEU A 79 -2.64 -9.33 22.34
CA LEU A 79 -1.52 -8.58 22.91
C LEU A 79 -0.17 -9.20 22.53
N GLY A 80 -0.07 -10.54 22.50
CA GLY A 80 1.11 -11.25 22.02
C GLY A 80 1.44 -10.90 20.57
N PHE A 81 0.44 -10.91 19.68
CA PHE A 81 0.62 -10.46 18.30
C PHE A 81 1.07 -9.00 18.20
N LEU A 82 0.41 -8.09 18.93
CA LEU A 82 0.76 -6.66 18.91
C LEU A 82 2.18 -6.42 19.43
N THR A 83 2.66 -7.24 20.38
CA THR A 83 4.04 -7.22 20.87
C THR A 83 5.01 -7.62 19.77
N LEU A 84 4.79 -8.76 19.11
CA LEU A 84 5.62 -9.19 17.98
C LEU A 84 5.62 -8.16 16.83
N LEU A 85 4.47 -7.53 16.56
CA LEU A 85 4.36 -6.48 15.56
C LEU A 85 5.19 -5.25 15.94
N ALA A 86 5.14 -4.82 17.20
CA ALA A 86 5.95 -3.71 17.69
C ALA A 86 7.45 -4.01 17.56
N GLU A 87 7.88 -5.22 17.90
CA GLU A 87 9.27 -5.68 17.70
C GLU A 87 9.68 -5.61 16.23
N CYS A 88 8.86 -6.14 15.31
CA CYS A 88 9.16 -6.09 13.87
C CYS A 88 9.23 -4.65 13.35
N LEU A 89 8.39 -3.74 13.84
CA LEU A 89 8.47 -2.32 13.49
C LEU A 89 9.73 -1.68 14.04
N ASP A 90 10.13 -1.99 15.27
CA ASP A 90 11.34 -1.44 15.88
C ASP A 90 12.62 -1.96 15.21
N GLU A 91 12.67 -3.23 14.83
CA GLU A 91 13.76 -3.83 14.05
C GLU A 91 13.92 -3.18 12.66
N ALA A 92 12.83 -2.68 12.09
CA ALA A 92 12.84 -2.01 10.79
C ALA A 92 13.27 -0.53 10.86
N ARG A 93 13.64 0.00 12.04
CA ARG A 93 14.08 1.40 12.18
C ARG A 93 15.51 1.61 11.65
N PRO A 94 15.82 2.77 11.03
CA PRO A 94 14.88 3.81 10.65
C PRO A 94 13.94 3.31 9.54
N TRP A 95 12.63 3.59 9.68
CA TRP A 95 11.66 3.05 8.73
C TRP A 95 11.93 3.56 7.31
N PRO A 96 12.00 2.67 6.31
CA PRO A 96 12.19 3.09 4.94
C PRO A 96 10.98 3.88 4.46
N ARG A 97 11.17 4.69 3.41
CA ARG A 97 10.04 5.29 2.70
C ARG A 97 9.08 4.20 2.21
N PRO A 98 7.76 4.47 2.09
CA PRO A 98 6.85 3.53 1.45
C PRO A 98 7.36 3.09 0.08
N ALA A 99 7.04 1.86 -0.32
CA ALA A 99 7.44 1.31 -1.62
C ALA A 99 7.04 2.22 -2.81
N PHE A 100 5.92 2.90 -2.68
CA PHE A 100 5.50 3.98 -3.57
C PHE A 100 4.55 4.94 -2.84
N VAL A 101 4.37 6.13 -3.40
CA VAL A 101 3.34 7.10 -2.99
C VAL A 101 2.59 7.60 -4.21
N LYS A 102 1.26 7.79 -4.08
CA LYS A 102 0.47 8.46 -5.11
C LYS A 102 0.81 9.95 -5.12
N ARG A 103 1.01 10.50 -6.32
CA ARG A 103 1.27 11.92 -6.58
C ARG A 103 -0.01 12.64 -7.02
N ASP A 104 0.02 13.97 -6.99
CA ASP A 104 -1.13 14.79 -7.40
C ASP A 104 -1.34 14.68 -8.92
N ILE A 105 -2.60 14.59 -9.35
CA ILE A 105 -2.96 14.53 -10.78
C ILE A 105 -2.58 15.81 -11.53
N ALA A 106 -2.40 16.95 -10.84
CA ALA A 106 -1.89 18.18 -11.42
C ALA A 106 -0.51 17.99 -12.09
N GLU A 107 0.25 16.97 -11.68
CA GLU A 107 1.55 16.62 -12.29
C GLU A 107 1.40 15.92 -13.66
N TRP A 108 0.18 15.53 -14.07
CA TRP A 108 -0.06 14.85 -15.35
C TRP A 108 0.40 15.65 -16.56
N ALA A 109 0.36 16.98 -16.51
CA ALA A 109 0.85 17.82 -17.60
C ALA A 109 2.32 17.53 -17.94
N ALA A 110 3.13 17.11 -16.97
CA ALA A 110 4.54 16.74 -17.18
C ALA A 110 4.72 15.38 -17.88
N PHE A 111 3.65 14.60 -18.08
CA PHE A 111 3.65 13.32 -18.80
C PHE A 111 3.29 13.46 -20.29
N GLY A 112 3.15 14.68 -20.83
CA GLY A 112 2.81 14.91 -22.23
C GLY A 112 3.77 14.26 -23.25
N GLU A 113 5.04 14.09 -22.88
CA GLU A 113 6.06 13.42 -23.70
C GLU A 113 6.47 12.03 -23.16
N ALA A 114 5.79 11.55 -22.12
CA ALA A 114 6.13 10.28 -21.48
C ALA A 114 5.90 9.10 -22.44
N ARG A 115 6.81 8.13 -22.39
CA ARG A 115 6.72 6.93 -23.23
C ARG A 115 6.08 5.80 -22.46
N ALA A 116 5.16 5.09 -23.10
CA ALA A 116 4.66 3.82 -22.60
C ALA A 116 5.78 2.77 -22.69
N ILE A 117 6.08 2.11 -21.59
CA ILE A 117 7.16 1.09 -21.49
C ILE A 117 6.63 -0.30 -21.18
N ALA A 118 5.40 -0.42 -20.68
CA ALA A 118 4.74 -1.71 -20.45
C ALA A 118 3.22 -1.58 -20.53
N LYS A 119 2.55 -2.72 -20.71
CA LYS A 119 1.10 -2.91 -20.54
C LYS A 119 0.83 -3.67 -19.26
N ILE A 120 -0.16 -3.25 -18.51
CA ILE A 120 -0.69 -3.94 -17.34
C ILE A 120 -2.08 -4.45 -17.69
N VAL A 121 -2.28 -5.78 -17.63
CA VAL A 121 -3.55 -6.41 -18.02
C VAL A 121 -4.33 -6.82 -16.76
N ARG A 122 -5.15 -5.90 -16.24
CA ARG A 122 -5.95 -6.12 -15.04
C ARG A 122 -7.13 -5.13 -14.95
N PRO A 123 -8.27 -5.49 -14.34
CA PRO A 123 -9.36 -4.54 -14.12
C PRO A 123 -8.93 -3.41 -13.18
N MET A 124 -9.43 -2.19 -13.44
CA MET A 124 -9.11 -0.98 -12.64
C MET A 124 -9.29 -1.18 -11.13
N HIS A 125 -10.38 -1.83 -10.71
CA HIS A 125 -10.66 -2.07 -9.28
C HIS A 125 -9.62 -2.97 -8.60
N GLN A 126 -9.02 -3.90 -9.34
CA GLN A 126 -7.94 -4.74 -8.82
C GLN A 126 -6.61 -4.00 -8.75
N ILE A 127 -6.34 -3.09 -9.71
CA ILE A 127 -5.19 -2.19 -9.64
C ILE A 127 -5.34 -1.27 -8.42
N ASN A 128 -6.53 -0.69 -8.22
CA ASN A 128 -6.82 0.13 -7.04
C ASN A 128 -6.63 -0.67 -5.73
N GLY A 129 -7.03 -1.94 -5.71
CA GLY A 129 -6.85 -2.82 -4.56
C GLY A 129 -5.39 -3.15 -4.27
N ILE A 130 -4.57 -3.43 -5.29
CA ILE A 130 -3.14 -3.69 -5.12
C ILE A 130 -2.42 -2.44 -4.63
N LEU A 131 -2.69 -1.31 -5.26
CA LEU A 131 -1.99 -0.05 -5.00
C LEU A 131 -2.57 0.73 -3.82
N ASN A 132 -3.74 0.31 -3.31
CA ASN A 132 -4.52 1.02 -2.30
C ASN A 132 -4.69 2.52 -2.62
N ALA A 133 -4.92 2.80 -3.90
CA ALA A 133 -5.00 4.13 -4.45
C ALA A 133 -6.06 4.14 -5.56
N ALA A 134 -6.81 5.22 -5.69
CA ALA A 134 -7.79 5.37 -6.77
C ALA A 134 -7.16 6.11 -7.96
N PHE A 135 -7.55 5.73 -9.18
CA PHE A 135 -7.31 6.54 -10.38
C PHE A 135 -8.03 7.87 -10.28
N ASP A 136 -7.37 8.93 -10.74
CA ASP A 136 -8.00 10.19 -11.08
C ASP A 136 -8.48 10.15 -12.54
N PHE A 137 -9.30 11.11 -12.93
CA PHE A 137 -9.88 11.18 -14.27
C PHE A 137 -9.51 12.51 -14.93
N VAL A 138 -8.70 12.43 -15.98
CA VAL A 138 -8.26 13.59 -16.76
C VAL A 138 -9.22 13.80 -17.94
N PRO A 139 -9.69 15.03 -18.20
CA PRO A 139 -10.49 15.33 -19.38
C PRO A 139 -9.73 15.05 -20.68
N LEU A 140 -10.38 14.36 -21.63
CA LEU A 140 -9.89 14.14 -22.99
C LEU A 140 -11.05 14.37 -23.96
N GLY A 141 -11.26 15.63 -24.35
CA GLY A 141 -12.47 16.03 -25.08
C GLY A 141 -13.71 15.86 -24.20
N GLU A 142 -14.70 15.10 -24.70
CA GLU A 142 -15.90 14.73 -23.93
C GLU A 142 -15.67 13.51 -23.02
N GLU A 143 -14.57 12.79 -23.21
CA GLU A 143 -14.24 11.56 -22.48
C GLU A 143 -13.35 11.84 -21.27
N ARG A 144 -13.18 10.82 -20.43
CA ARG A 144 -12.32 10.87 -19.24
C ARG A 144 -11.32 9.73 -19.23
N LEU A 145 -10.05 10.09 -19.15
CA LEU A 145 -8.93 9.15 -19.13
C LEU A 145 -8.55 8.83 -17.68
N PRO A 146 -8.60 7.55 -17.25
CA PRO A 146 -8.15 7.18 -15.91
C PRO A 146 -6.62 7.23 -15.84
N VAL A 147 -6.10 8.01 -14.89
CA VAL A 147 -4.66 8.23 -14.67
C VAL A 147 -4.30 8.08 -13.20
N MET A 148 -3.15 7.46 -12.91
CA MET A 148 -2.57 7.41 -11.56
C MET A 148 -1.07 7.65 -11.65
N ILE A 149 -0.57 8.66 -10.93
CA ILE A 149 0.86 8.98 -10.90
C ILE A 149 1.44 8.44 -9.59
N LEU A 150 2.55 7.71 -9.70
CA LEU A 150 3.24 7.08 -8.58
C LEU A 150 4.69 7.53 -8.54
N GLU A 151 5.18 7.89 -7.36
CA GLU A 151 6.62 8.01 -7.07
C GLU A 151 7.05 6.74 -6.34
N LEU A 152 7.97 5.99 -6.92
CA LEU A 152 8.53 4.77 -6.33
C LEU A 152 9.54 5.13 -5.23
N ARG A 153 9.81 4.21 -4.31
CA ARG A 153 10.81 4.40 -3.23
C ARG A 153 12.18 4.83 -3.76
N SER A 154 12.56 4.35 -4.94
CA SER A 154 13.81 4.69 -5.60
C SER A 154 13.84 6.10 -6.21
N GLY A 155 12.71 6.81 -6.21
CA GLY A 155 12.57 8.21 -6.65
C GLY A 155 12.03 8.37 -8.06
N GLU A 156 11.94 7.30 -8.86
CA GLU A 156 11.34 7.40 -10.20
C GLU A 156 9.83 7.65 -10.13
N VAL A 157 9.37 8.53 -11.01
CA VAL A 157 7.96 8.86 -11.16
C VAL A 157 7.43 8.17 -12.42
N VAL A 158 6.35 7.40 -12.26
CA VAL A 158 5.66 6.69 -13.32
C VAL A 158 4.18 7.06 -13.33
N ALA A 159 3.52 6.86 -14.46
CA ALA A 159 2.07 6.97 -14.54
C ALA A 159 1.45 5.67 -15.06
N LEU A 160 0.29 5.33 -14.53
CA LEU A 160 -0.60 4.33 -15.09
C LEU A 160 -1.71 5.05 -15.84
N MET A 161 -1.89 4.73 -17.11
CA MET A 161 -2.90 5.33 -17.97
C MET A 161 -3.80 4.24 -18.54
N GLY A 162 -5.09 4.27 -18.22
CA GLY A 162 -6.05 3.33 -18.79
C GLY A 162 -6.62 3.80 -20.13
N SER A 163 -7.57 3.03 -20.66
CA SER A 163 -8.32 3.41 -21.87
C SER A 163 -9.58 4.21 -21.53
N ILE A 164 -10.06 5.00 -22.48
CA ILE A 164 -11.41 5.59 -22.48
C ILE A 164 -12.50 4.53 -22.72
N GLU A 165 -12.13 3.40 -23.32
CA GLU A 165 -13.08 2.32 -23.58
C GLU A 165 -13.62 1.73 -22.27
N PRO A 166 -14.95 1.75 -22.08
CA PRO A 166 -15.57 1.15 -20.90
C PRO A 166 -15.17 -0.32 -20.79
N LYS A 167 -14.78 -0.75 -19.57
CA LYS A 167 -14.34 -2.12 -19.25
C LYS A 167 -12.99 -2.54 -19.83
N SER A 168 -12.20 -1.62 -20.39
CA SER A 168 -10.82 -1.97 -20.75
C SER A 168 -10.06 -2.51 -19.55
N MET A 169 -9.34 -3.60 -19.78
CA MET A 169 -8.47 -4.24 -18.80
C MET A 169 -7.00 -3.87 -19.04
N THR A 170 -6.71 -2.99 -19.99
CA THR A 170 -5.34 -2.65 -20.35
C THR A 170 -4.99 -1.24 -19.87
N PHE A 171 -3.91 -1.16 -19.10
CA PHE A 171 -3.30 0.09 -18.66
C PHE A 171 -1.88 0.17 -19.21
N LEU A 172 -1.42 1.37 -19.53
CA LEU A 172 -0.06 1.63 -19.94
C LEU A 172 0.74 2.13 -18.74
N LEU A 173 1.88 1.50 -18.49
CA LEU A 173 2.90 2.03 -17.60
C LEU A 173 3.75 3.02 -18.40
N MET A 174 3.70 4.28 -17.99
CA MET A 174 4.37 5.40 -18.63
C MET A 174 5.54 5.86 -17.80
N ARG A 175 6.63 6.23 -18.48
CA ARG A 175 7.84 6.79 -17.88
C ARG A 175 8.12 8.18 -18.44
N ARG A 176 8.41 9.13 -17.56
CA ARG A 176 8.77 10.50 -17.92
C ARG A 176 10.23 10.63 -18.37
N ASP A 177 11.16 10.20 -17.52
CA ASP A 177 12.59 10.52 -17.69
C ASP A 177 13.33 9.48 -18.56
N PRO A 178 14.47 9.81 -19.19
CA PRO A 178 15.30 8.82 -19.89
C PRO A 178 15.93 7.82 -18.90
N GLY A 179 16.16 6.59 -19.35
CA GLY A 179 16.71 5.51 -18.51
C GLY A 179 16.48 4.12 -19.10
N ASP A 180 16.84 3.08 -18.35
CA ASP A 180 16.56 1.69 -18.72
C ASP A 180 15.09 1.32 -18.40
N PRO A 181 14.23 1.06 -19.40
CA PRO A 181 12.84 0.69 -19.18
C PRO A 181 12.70 -0.67 -18.47
N VAL A 182 13.61 -1.61 -18.73
CA VAL A 182 13.54 -2.96 -18.13
C VAL A 182 13.78 -2.87 -16.63
N ALA A 183 14.83 -2.17 -16.22
CA ALA A 183 15.13 -1.96 -14.81
C ALA A 183 14.00 -1.21 -14.07
N LEU A 184 13.33 -0.25 -14.72
CA LEU A 184 12.18 0.44 -14.13
C LEU A 184 10.97 -0.48 -13.99
N ILE A 185 10.67 -1.32 -14.98
CA ILE A 185 9.59 -2.32 -14.88
C ILE A 185 9.86 -3.28 -13.73
N THR A 186 11.10 -3.75 -13.57
CA THR A 186 11.48 -4.62 -12.45
C THR A 186 11.23 -3.95 -11.11
N ARG A 187 11.70 -2.70 -10.93
CA ARG A 187 11.47 -1.93 -9.68
C ARG A 187 9.99 -1.65 -9.44
N PHE A 188 9.24 -1.32 -10.50
CA PHE A 188 7.80 -1.15 -10.42
C PHE A 188 7.14 -2.42 -9.87
N CYS A 189 7.41 -3.59 -10.45
CA CYS A 189 6.87 -4.87 -9.99
C CYS A 189 7.28 -5.18 -8.54
N GLU A 190 8.53 -4.94 -8.17
CA GLU A 190 9.04 -5.15 -6.81
C GLU A 190 8.27 -4.32 -5.77
N TYR A 191 8.10 -3.02 -6.03
CA TYR A 191 7.48 -2.10 -5.08
C TYR A 191 5.95 -2.20 -5.04
N THR A 192 5.32 -2.54 -6.15
CA THR A 192 3.85 -2.62 -6.27
C THR A 192 3.30 -4.03 -6.09
N ARG A 193 4.15 -5.06 -6.11
CA ARG A 193 3.79 -6.48 -6.10
C ARG A 193 2.98 -6.94 -7.32
N PHE A 194 2.94 -6.18 -8.40
CA PHE A 194 2.52 -6.74 -9.68
C PHE A 194 3.47 -7.86 -10.08
N SER A 195 2.93 -8.98 -10.55
CA SER A 195 3.76 -10.05 -11.08
C SER A 195 4.30 -9.69 -12.46
N ALA A 196 5.45 -10.25 -12.82
CA ALA A 196 6.02 -10.07 -14.16
C ALA A 196 5.12 -10.60 -15.30
N ARG A 197 4.11 -11.44 -14.98
CA ARG A 197 3.12 -11.91 -15.95
C ARG A 197 2.03 -10.87 -16.22
N GLU A 198 1.80 -9.97 -15.27
CA GLU A 198 0.78 -8.92 -15.38
C GLU A 198 1.32 -7.66 -16.03
N VAL A 199 2.64 -7.43 -15.97
CA VAL A 199 3.33 -6.28 -16.56
C VAL A 199 4.13 -6.74 -17.78
N ILE A 200 3.57 -6.51 -18.97
CA ILE A 200 4.11 -6.95 -20.26
C ILE A 200 4.92 -5.80 -20.85
N PRO A 201 6.26 -5.90 -20.96
CA PRO A 201 7.09 -4.86 -21.56
C PRO A 201 6.67 -4.54 -23.00
N LEU A 202 6.78 -3.27 -23.37
CA LEU A 202 6.65 -2.81 -24.75
C LEU A 202 8.06 -2.72 -25.35
N THR A 203 8.27 -3.48 -26.42
CA THR A 203 9.48 -3.44 -27.26
C THR A 203 9.58 -2.14 -28.04
#